data_AF-A0A170Q9G3-F1
#
_entry.id   AF-A0A170Q9G3-F1
#
_cell.length_a   1.000
_cell.length_b   1.000
_cell.length_c   1.000
_cell.angle_alpha   90.00
_cell.angle_beta   90.00
_cell.angle_gamma   90.00
#
_symmetry.space_group_name_H-M   'P 1'
#
loop_
_entity.id
_entity.type
_entity.pdbx_description
1 polymer ?
#
loop_
_entity_poly.entity_id
_entity_poly.type
_entity_poly.pdbx_seq_one_letter_code
_entity_poly.pdbx_strand_id
1 'polypeptide(L)'
;MGQDLMNPPTVEGWHTGQEWIDSGTLVERINFTADQMGNTDLPGVKAIIERISSEGISDPSALLDRCLDMVGAYALPDETRAYLVEHIGKSGDLKPGTESYGGQITQALQLIVATQEYQFA
;
A
#
# COMPACT_ATOMS: atom_id res chain seq x y z
N MET A 1 -1.99 -12.40 -24.58
CA MET A 1 -1.51 -13.42 -23.63
C MET A 1 -1.43 -12.73 -22.28
N GLY A 2 -2.41 -12.94 -21.41
CA GLY A 2 -2.44 -12.38 -20.06
C GLY A 2 -2.65 -13.56 -19.12
N GLN A 3 -1.61 -13.89 -18.37
CA GLN A 3 -1.72 -14.82 -17.26
C GLN A 3 -2.30 -14.04 -16.09
N ASP A 4 -3.41 -14.51 -15.55
CA ASP A 4 -3.96 -13.99 -14.31
C ASP A 4 -3.06 -14.48 -13.16
N LEU A 5 -2.60 -13.55 -12.32
CA LEU A 5 -1.65 -13.78 -11.23
C LEU A 5 -2.12 -14.91 -10.30
N MET A 6 -3.43 -15.00 -10.09
CA MET A 6 -4.03 -15.98 -9.18
C MET A 6 -4.46 -17.26 -9.90
N ASN A 7 -4.37 -17.31 -11.23
CA ASN A 7 -4.78 -18.46 -12.04
C ASN A 7 -3.66 -18.89 -13.00
N PRO A 8 -2.54 -19.45 -12.49
CA PRO A 8 -1.52 -20.07 -13.34
C PRO A 8 -2.12 -21.23 -14.16
N PRO A 9 -1.51 -21.63 -15.30
CA PRO A 9 -2.02 -22.72 -16.11
C PRO A 9 -2.01 -23.99 -15.26
N THR A 10 -3.08 -24.78 -15.32
CA THR A 10 -3.27 -25.92 -14.44
C THR A 10 -2.20 -27.00 -14.66
N VAL A 11 -1.55 -27.41 -13.59
CA VAL A 11 -0.84 -28.68 -13.49
C VAL A 11 -1.76 -29.59 -12.68
N GLU A 12 -2.10 -30.79 -13.19
CA GLU A 12 -3.18 -31.61 -12.61
C GLU A 12 -3.03 -31.76 -11.08
N GLY A 13 -4.05 -31.33 -10.33
CA GLY A 13 -4.16 -31.47 -8.88
C GLY A 13 -3.76 -30.28 -8.01
N TRP A 14 -3.30 -29.15 -8.58
CA TRP A 14 -2.95 -27.95 -7.80
C TRP A 14 -4.18 -27.06 -7.52
N HIS A 15 -4.29 -26.54 -6.31
CA HIS A 15 -5.25 -25.48 -5.98
C HIS A 15 -4.84 -24.18 -6.68
N THR A 16 -5.80 -23.52 -7.35
CA THR A 16 -5.61 -22.23 -8.03
C THR A 16 -6.65 -21.22 -7.52
N GLY A 17 -6.52 -19.95 -7.89
CA GLY A 17 -7.40 -18.87 -7.45
C GLY A 17 -7.02 -18.32 -6.08
N GLN A 18 -7.84 -17.41 -5.56
CA GLN A 18 -7.63 -16.79 -4.25
C GLN A 18 -7.62 -17.79 -3.09
N GLU A 19 -8.25 -18.95 -3.26
CA GLU A 19 -8.33 -20.02 -2.25
C GLU A 19 -6.98 -20.70 -1.96
N TRP A 20 -5.94 -20.46 -2.78
CA TRP A 20 -4.58 -20.94 -2.48
C TRP A 20 -3.92 -20.17 -1.32
N ILE A 21 -4.38 -18.95 -1.03
CA ILE A 21 -3.87 -18.15 0.10
C ILE A 21 -4.69 -18.50 1.34
N ASP A 22 -4.10 -19.28 2.25
CA ASP A 22 -4.66 -19.46 3.58
C ASP A 22 -4.41 -18.25 4.48
N SER A 23 -5.06 -18.22 5.65
CA SER A 23 -4.97 -17.10 6.59
C SER A 23 -3.57 -16.88 7.18
N GLY A 24 -2.76 -17.94 7.33
CA GLY A 24 -1.38 -17.83 7.78
C GLY A 24 -0.51 -17.17 6.72
N THR A 25 -0.59 -17.66 5.49
CA THR A 25 0.11 -17.09 4.32
C THR A 25 -0.30 -15.64 4.08
N LEU A 26 -1.59 -15.29 4.25
CA LEU A 26 -2.07 -13.91 4.13
C LEU A 26 -1.39 -12.97 5.15
N VAL A 27 -1.31 -13.39 6.42
CA VAL A 27 -0.65 -12.62 7.48
C VAL A 27 0.84 -12.43 7.18
N GLU A 28 1.52 -13.48 6.70
CA GLU A 28 2.92 -13.38 6.29
C GLU A 28 3.12 -12.38 5.15
N ARG A 29 2.25 -12.39 4.13
CA ARG A 29 2.30 -11.42 3.02
C ARG A 29 2.08 -9.99 3.50
N ILE A 30 1.08 -9.76 4.36
CA ILE A 30 0.81 -8.45 4.94
C ILE A 30 2.05 -7.95 5.68
N ASN A 31 2.58 -8.75 6.61
CA ASN A 31 3.75 -8.38 7.40
C ASN A 31 4.96 -8.09 6.51
N PHE A 32 5.24 -8.97 5.54
CA PHE A 32 6.34 -8.77 4.60
C PHE A 32 6.20 -7.44 3.85
N THR A 33 5.03 -7.17 3.25
CA THR A 33 4.82 -5.95 2.47
C THR A 33 4.86 -4.69 3.33
N ALA A 34 4.30 -4.73 4.53
CA ALA A 34 4.33 -3.62 5.47
C ALA A 34 5.76 -3.35 5.97
N ASP A 35 6.57 -4.40 6.22
CA ASP A 35 7.97 -4.27 6.61
C ASP A 35 8.81 -3.69 5.46
N GLN A 36 8.63 -4.18 4.23
CA GLN A 36 9.34 -3.64 3.06
C GLN A 36 8.97 -2.17 2.83
N MET A 37 7.69 -1.84 2.87
CA MET A 37 7.22 -0.47 2.61
C MET A 37 7.51 0.49 3.76
N GLY A 38 7.65 -0.03 4.98
CA GLY A 38 8.08 0.71 6.17
C GLY A 38 9.60 0.96 6.22
N ASN A 39 10.38 0.21 5.45
CA ASN A 39 11.83 0.30 5.46
C ASN A 39 12.31 1.49 4.63
N THR A 40 12.49 2.63 5.30
CA THR A 40 13.00 3.85 4.69
C THR A 40 14.47 3.78 4.28
N ASP A 41 15.21 2.70 4.54
CA ASP A 41 16.55 2.51 4.00
C ASP A 41 16.55 1.99 2.56
N LEU A 42 15.44 1.41 2.10
CA LEU A 42 15.31 0.91 0.74
C LEU A 42 15.30 2.07 -0.27
N PRO A 43 16.10 2.00 -1.35
CA PRO A 43 16.20 3.10 -2.31
C PRO A 43 14.87 3.41 -3.00
N GLY A 44 14.03 2.38 -3.24
CA GLY A 44 12.70 2.56 -3.81
C GLY A 44 11.75 3.32 -2.88
N VAL A 45 11.74 2.97 -1.59
CA VAL A 45 10.92 3.65 -0.58
C VAL A 45 11.37 5.10 -0.40
N LYS A 46 12.69 5.36 -0.32
CA LYS A 46 13.24 6.72 -0.31
C LYS A 46 12.77 7.53 -1.51
N ALA A 47 12.87 6.97 -2.71
CA ALA A 47 12.46 7.64 -3.95
C ALA A 47 10.95 7.99 -3.97
N ILE A 48 10.10 7.10 -3.44
CA ILE A 48 8.65 7.37 -3.29
C ILE A 48 8.43 8.54 -2.33
N ILE A 49 9.06 8.50 -1.14
CA ILE A 49 8.93 9.54 -0.12
C ILE A 49 9.41 10.90 -0.64
N GLU A 50 10.59 10.94 -1.28
CA GLU A 50 11.15 12.15 -1.86
C GLU A 50 10.25 12.74 -2.95
N ARG A 51 9.71 11.87 -3.83
CA ARG A 51 8.79 12.29 -4.88
C ARG A 51 7.53 12.92 -4.31
N ILE A 52 6.85 12.23 -3.40
CA ILE A 52 5.62 12.75 -2.79
C ILE A 52 5.91 14.03 -1.98
N SER A 53 7.04 14.08 -1.27
CA SER A 53 7.47 15.26 -0.52
C SER A 53 7.67 16.49 -1.40
N SER A 54 8.13 16.32 -2.64
CA SER A 54 8.31 17.42 -3.59
C SER A 54 6.99 18.01 -4.12
N GLU A 55 5.87 17.29 -3.98
CA GLU A 55 4.55 17.71 -4.50
C GLU A 55 3.79 18.62 -3.52
N GLY A 56 4.23 18.73 -2.26
CA GLY A 56 3.67 19.70 -1.32
C GLY A 56 2.24 19.41 -0.86
N ILE A 57 1.86 18.13 -0.76
CA ILE A 57 0.48 17.72 -0.46
C ILE A 57 0.18 17.85 1.04
N SER A 58 -0.80 18.66 1.41
CA SER A 58 -1.23 18.84 2.81
C SER A 58 -2.61 18.28 3.12
N ASP A 59 -3.32 17.74 2.13
CA ASP A 59 -4.64 17.14 2.30
C ASP A 59 -4.53 15.61 2.45
N PRO A 60 -5.13 15.00 3.50
CA PRO A 60 -5.06 13.55 3.72
C PRO A 60 -5.61 12.70 2.58
N SER A 61 -6.69 13.15 1.93
CA SER A 61 -7.31 12.43 0.81
C SER A 61 -6.40 12.46 -0.43
N ALA A 62 -5.85 13.62 -0.76
CA ALA A 62 -4.89 13.77 -1.84
C ALA A 62 -3.58 13.01 -1.56
N LEU A 63 -3.12 12.96 -0.29
CA LEU A 63 -1.95 12.17 0.07
C LEU A 63 -2.20 10.68 -0.15
N LEU A 64 -3.37 10.17 0.26
CA LEU A 64 -3.77 8.78 0.01
C LEU A 64 -3.79 8.46 -1.49
N ASP A 65 -4.41 9.31 -2.30
CA ASP A 65 -4.48 9.12 -3.75
C ASP A 65 -3.08 9.07 -4.38
N ARG A 66 -2.19 9.97 -3.97
CA ARG A 66 -0.81 9.99 -4.49
C ARG A 66 0.02 8.81 -4.01
N CYS A 67 -0.20 8.31 -2.80
CA CYS A 67 0.41 7.06 -2.35
C CYS A 67 -0.09 5.86 -3.18
N LEU A 68 -1.40 5.77 -3.47
CA LEU A 68 -1.98 4.71 -4.31
C LEU A 68 -1.38 4.70 -5.72
N ASP A 69 -1.22 5.88 -6.32
CA ASP A 69 -0.57 6.02 -7.63
C ASP A 69 0.88 5.48 -7.65
N MET A 70 1.60 5.57 -6.53
CA MET A 70 2.98 5.09 -6.43
C MET A 70 3.08 3.57 -6.25
N VAL A 71 2.04 2.91 -5.71
CA VAL A 71 2.08 1.47 -5.39
C VAL A 71 1.30 0.58 -6.35
N GLY A 72 0.61 1.15 -7.35
CA GLY A 72 -0.06 0.36 -8.39
C GLY A 72 -1.35 0.93 -8.95
N ALA A 73 -1.81 2.09 -8.45
CA ALA A 73 -3.01 2.79 -8.92
C ALA A 73 -4.29 1.93 -8.94
N TYR A 74 -4.44 1.05 -7.94
CA TYR A 74 -5.64 0.24 -7.78
C TYR A 74 -6.73 1.00 -7.01
N ALA A 75 -7.99 0.62 -7.22
CA ALA A 75 -9.12 1.24 -6.57
C ALA A 75 -9.38 0.61 -5.20
N LEU A 76 -9.59 1.45 -4.19
CA LEU A 76 -10.12 1.05 -2.89
C LEU A 76 -11.64 1.22 -2.88
N PRO A 77 -12.38 0.34 -2.20
CA PRO A 77 -13.76 0.61 -1.81
C PRO A 77 -13.86 1.91 -0.99
N ASP A 78 -14.98 2.62 -1.13
CA ASP A 78 -15.22 3.90 -0.46
C ASP A 78 -15.03 3.81 1.07
N GLU A 79 -15.43 2.69 1.67
CA GLU A 79 -15.28 2.44 3.11
C GLU A 79 -13.80 2.34 3.53
N THR A 80 -13.01 1.50 2.84
CA THR A 80 -11.57 1.37 3.08
C THR A 80 -10.85 2.70 2.86
N ARG A 81 -11.21 3.42 1.79
CA ARG A 81 -10.66 4.74 1.50
C ARG A 81 -10.97 5.73 2.62
N ALA A 82 -12.22 5.82 3.08
CA ALA A 82 -12.62 6.72 4.15
C ALA A 82 -11.86 6.42 5.45
N TYR A 83 -11.70 5.14 5.80
CA TYR A 83 -10.92 4.70 6.96
C TYR A 83 -9.45 5.15 6.88
N LEU A 84 -8.80 4.95 5.73
CA LEU A 84 -7.41 5.35 5.54
C LEU A 84 -7.22 6.87 5.59
N VAL A 85 -8.11 7.65 4.96
CA VAL A 85 -8.09 9.12 5.03
C VAL A 85 -8.23 9.60 6.48
N GLU A 86 -9.15 9.02 7.23
CA GLU A 86 -9.34 9.33 8.65
C GLU A 86 -8.07 9.01 9.46
N HIS A 87 -7.44 7.87 9.19
CA HIS A 87 -6.22 7.45 9.88
C HIS A 87 -5.06 8.42 9.59
N ILE A 88 -4.84 8.78 8.33
CA ILE A 88 -3.81 9.76 7.93
C ILE A 88 -4.07 11.11 8.62
N GLY A 89 -5.32 11.57 8.67
CA GLY A 89 -5.69 12.81 9.35
C GLY A 89 -5.46 12.78 10.87
N LYS A 90 -5.50 11.59 11.48
CA LYS A 90 -5.19 11.38 12.91
C LYS A 90 -3.69 11.29 13.20
N SER A 91 -2.86 11.01 12.20
CA SER A 91 -1.39 10.95 12.31
C SER A 91 -0.72 12.32 12.48
N GLY A 92 -1.49 13.39 12.62
CA GLY A 92 -1.01 14.76 12.84
C GLY A 92 -1.16 15.66 11.62
N ASP A 93 -0.73 16.90 11.76
CA ASP A 93 -0.85 17.90 10.70
C ASP A 93 0.10 17.56 9.53
N LEU A 94 -0.44 17.44 8.33
CA LEU A 94 0.33 17.13 7.12
C LEU A 94 1.04 18.39 6.62
N LYS A 95 2.29 18.57 7.05
CA LYS A 95 3.12 19.71 6.68
C LYS A 95 4.30 19.28 5.82
N PRO A 96 4.23 19.46 4.49
CA PRO A 96 5.36 19.20 3.61
C PRO A 96 6.62 19.96 4.08
N GLY A 97 7.76 19.28 4.05
CA GLY A 97 9.05 19.83 4.47
C GLY A 97 9.34 19.72 5.97
N THR A 98 8.44 19.19 6.80
CA THR A 98 8.78 18.82 8.18
C THR A 98 9.44 17.45 8.25
N GLU A 99 10.22 17.20 9.31
CA GLU A 99 10.85 15.90 9.55
C GLU A 99 9.82 14.77 9.73
N SER A 100 8.61 15.08 10.20
CA SER A 100 7.53 14.11 10.39
C SER A 100 6.86 13.67 9.09
N TYR A 101 6.93 14.49 8.04
CA TYR A 101 6.16 14.28 6.81
C TYR A 101 6.53 13.00 6.09
N GLY A 102 7.83 12.69 6.00
CA GLY A 102 8.31 11.44 5.44
C GLY A 102 7.76 10.22 6.18
N GLY A 103 7.71 10.27 7.51
CA GLY A 103 7.11 9.21 8.32
C GLY A 103 5.61 9.03 8.10
N GLN A 104 4.87 10.12 7.89
CA GLN A 104 3.44 10.07 7.57
C GLN A 104 3.18 9.44 6.19
N ILE A 105 4.03 9.73 5.19
CA ILE A 105 4.00 9.05 3.88
C ILE A 105 4.26 7.56 4.05
N THR A 106 5.33 7.19 4.76
CA THR A 106 5.69 5.78 5.00
C THR A 106 4.55 5.03 5.67
N GLN A 107 3.93 5.61 6.70
CA GLN A 107 2.79 5.01 7.40
C GLN A 107 1.59 4.80 6.47
N ALA A 108 1.28 5.78 5.62
CA ALA A 108 0.21 5.65 4.63
C ALA A 108 0.49 4.49 3.67
N LEU A 109 1.72 4.38 3.15
CA LEU A 109 2.11 3.29 2.26
C LEU A 109 2.01 1.92 2.94
N GLN A 110 2.41 1.80 4.21
CA GLN A 110 2.27 0.56 4.99
C GLN A 110 0.80 0.13 5.16
N LEU A 111 -0.09 1.09 5.44
CA LEU A 111 -1.52 0.80 5.57
C LEU A 111 -2.14 0.36 4.24
N ILE A 112 -1.74 1.00 3.14
CA ILE A 112 -2.20 0.67 1.78
C ILE A 112 -1.81 -0.77 1.42
N VAL A 113 -0.54 -1.16 1.59
CA VAL A 113 -0.11 -2.53 1.25
C VAL A 113 -0.70 -3.60 2.19
N ALA A 114 -1.17 -3.21 3.39
CA ALA A 114 -1.87 -4.11 4.30
C ALA A 114 -3.37 -4.32 3.95
N THR A 115 -3.91 -3.60 2.96
CA THR A 115 -5.31 -3.74 2.53
C THR A 115 -5.57 -5.07 1.83
N GLN A 116 -6.79 -5.58 1.93
CA GLN A 116 -7.20 -6.79 1.21
C GLN A 116 -7.06 -6.60 -0.30
N GLU A 117 -7.42 -5.42 -0.80
CA GLU A 117 -7.33 -5.06 -2.20
C GLU A 117 -5.91 -5.21 -2.73
N TYR A 118 -4.89 -4.77 -1.98
CA TYR A 118 -3.49 -4.96 -2.37
C TYR A 118 -3.08 -6.44 -2.34
N GLN A 119 -3.50 -7.17 -1.30
CA GLN A 119 -3.06 -8.55 -1.08
C GLN A 119 -3.62 -9.53 -2.11
N PHE A 120 -4.76 -9.19 -2.72
CA PHE A 120 -5.49 -10.00 -3.68
C PHE A 120 -5.60 -9.38 -5.09
N ALA A 121 -4.89 -8.29 -5.37
CA ALA A 121 -4.77 -7.65 -6.69
C ALA A 121 -4.00 -8.49 -7.71
#